data_AF-A0A9P3KHH7-F1
#
_entry.id   AF-A0A9P3KHH7-F1
#
_cell.length_a   1.000
_cell.length_b   1.000
_cell.length_c   1.000
_cell.angle_alpha   90.00
_cell.angle_beta   90.00
_cell.angle_gamma   90.00
#
_symmetry.space_group_name_H-M   'P 1'
#
loop_
_entity.id
_entity.type
_entity.pdbx_description
1 polymer ?
#
loop_
_entity_poly.entity_id
_entity_poly.type
_entity_poly.pdbx_seq_one_letter_code
_entity_poly.pdbx_strand_id
1 'polypeptide(L)'
;LHVKWHVIKGVPNSQFRHIITASNDGKPVTNSRETQEVPLNQGQEMLRIFKSYSSRTSILDDFTFYDSRQRAMQERKMRQPHPMQQHPQQHPQQQQQQQHYQHQQQHLQQQHHQQQLQQQRTAEMMHQVVGRRDWSTGGEVGKDSSKRAEQQRELGVQGYVEDDRNDVDVAEKDGSWE
;
A
#
# COMPACT_ATOMS: atom_id res chain seq x y z
N LEU A 1 25.87 -5.56 7.77
CA LEU A 1 27.16 -5.65 7.06
C LEU A 1 28.11 -4.61 7.66
N HIS A 2 29.36 -4.97 7.95
CA HIS A 2 30.37 -4.04 8.45
C HIS A 2 31.24 -3.58 7.29
N VAL A 3 31.54 -2.28 7.20
CA VAL A 3 32.34 -1.68 6.12
C VAL A 3 33.54 -0.93 6.69
N LYS A 4 34.64 -0.92 5.96
CA LYS A 4 35.82 -0.11 6.25
C LYS A 4 35.97 0.97 5.18
N TRP A 5 35.96 2.23 5.58
CA TRP A 5 36.16 3.35 4.67
C TRP A 5 37.64 3.47 4.30
N HIS A 6 37.96 3.37 3.01
CA HIS A 6 39.35 3.46 2.52
C HIS A 6 39.72 4.86 2.00
N VAL A 7 38.76 5.57 1.40
CA VAL A 7 38.96 6.91 0.84
C VAL A 7 37.75 7.76 1.19
N ILE A 8 37.99 8.97 1.73
CA ILE A 8 36.94 9.93 2.07
C ILE A 8 37.34 11.30 1.51
N LYS A 9 36.81 11.66 0.36
CA LYS A 9 37.00 12.98 -0.26
C LYS A 9 35.94 13.28 -1.31
N GLY A 10 35.71 14.56 -1.60
CA GLY A 10 34.89 14.98 -2.73
C GLY A 10 35.67 14.93 -4.04
N VAL A 11 35.08 14.34 -5.09
CA VAL A 11 35.59 14.39 -6.47
C VAL A 11 34.45 14.83 -7.39
N PRO A 12 34.62 15.86 -8.23
CA PRO A 12 33.55 16.33 -9.10
C PRO A 12 33.11 15.27 -10.11
N ASN A 13 31.79 15.20 -10.38
CA ASN A 13 31.22 14.28 -11.35
C ASN A 13 31.84 14.41 -12.75
N SER A 14 32.33 15.60 -13.14
CA SER A 14 33.01 15.80 -14.42
C SER A 14 34.20 14.88 -14.64
N GLN A 15 34.86 14.42 -13.57
CA GLN A 15 35.97 13.48 -13.63
C GLN A 15 35.53 12.04 -13.95
N PHE A 16 34.24 11.73 -13.92
CA PHE A 16 33.72 10.37 -14.11
C PHE A 16 32.74 10.24 -15.30
N ARG A 17 32.29 11.36 -15.90
CA ARG A 17 31.26 11.34 -16.95
C ARG A 17 31.66 10.57 -18.21
N HIS A 18 32.96 10.41 -18.46
CA HIS A 18 33.48 9.64 -19.60
C HIS A 18 33.48 8.13 -19.35
N ILE A 19 33.26 7.68 -18.11
CA ILE A 19 33.17 6.26 -17.77
C ILE A 19 31.75 5.80 -18.05
N ILE A 20 31.60 5.05 -19.13
CA ILE A 20 30.32 4.50 -19.58
C ILE A 20 30.14 3.07 -19.07
N THR A 21 28.96 2.80 -18.52
CA THR A 21 28.58 1.47 -18.04
C THR A 21 27.59 0.83 -19.01
N ALA A 22 28.03 -0.21 -19.74
CA ALA A 22 27.19 -0.93 -20.70
C ALA A 22 25.96 -1.59 -20.04
N SER A 23 26.09 -2.00 -18.78
CA SER A 23 25.01 -2.57 -17.97
C SER A 23 23.93 -1.56 -17.56
N ASN A 24 24.11 -0.26 -17.84
CA ASN A 24 23.18 0.82 -17.50
C ASN A 24 22.80 1.61 -18.77
N ASP A 25 22.37 0.93 -19.83
CA ASP A 25 21.97 1.53 -21.12
C ASP A 25 23.02 2.46 -21.75
N GLY A 26 24.30 2.21 -21.51
CA GLY A 26 25.37 3.09 -21.98
C GLY A 26 25.37 4.49 -21.34
N LYS A 27 24.75 4.65 -20.17
CA LYS A 27 24.78 5.90 -19.41
C LYS A 27 26.13 6.06 -18.67
N PRO A 28 26.54 7.31 -18.37
CA PRO A 28 27.69 7.57 -17.50
C PRO A 28 27.49 6.99 -16.10
N VAL A 29 28.59 6.57 -15.46
CA VAL A 29 28.57 6.04 -14.07
C VAL A 29 28.05 7.05 -13.04
N THR A 30 28.08 8.35 -13.36
CA THR A 30 27.48 9.40 -12.51
C THR A 30 25.96 9.34 -12.44
N ASN A 31 25.31 8.56 -13.32
CA ASN A 31 23.86 8.43 -13.42
C ASN A 31 23.39 7.06 -12.87
N SER A 32 24.28 6.31 -12.23
CA SER A 32 23.97 5.03 -11.61
C SER A 32 22.95 5.17 -10.47
N ARG A 33 22.09 4.15 -10.31
CA ARG A 33 21.19 4.03 -9.15
C ARG A 33 21.88 3.30 -8.00
N GLU A 34 21.20 3.30 -6.85
CA GLU A 34 21.61 2.55 -5.66
C GLU A 34 21.96 1.10 -6.03
N THR A 35 23.06 0.59 -5.48
CA THR A 35 23.58 -0.77 -5.74
C THR A 35 23.94 -1.12 -7.20
N GLN A 36 24.09 -0.15 -8.12
CA GLN A 36 24.54 -0.44 -9.50
C GLN A 36 25.92 -1.12 -9.52
N GLU A 37 25.99 -2.29 -10.17
CA GLU A 37 27.25 -2.96 -10.42
C GLU A 37 28.07 -2.23 -11.49
N VAL A 38 29.35 -1.99 -11.19
CA VAL A 38 30.32 -1.39 -12.11
C VAL A 38 31.32 -2.48 -12.52
N PRO A 39 31.53 -2.73 -13.82
CA PRO A 39 32.47 -3.75 -14.24
C PRO A 39 33.91 -3.41 -13.81
N LEU A 40 34.75 -4.44 -13.65
CA LEU A 40 36.08 -4.31 -13.05
C LEU A 40 36.95 -3.22 -13.68
N ASN A 41 36.98 -3.12 -15.01
CA ASN A 41 37.83 -2.17 -15.72
C ASN A 41 37.43 -0.72 -15.42
N GLN A 42 36.13 -0.42 -15.47
CA GLN A 42 35.58 0.88 -15.10
C GLN A 42 35.82 1.18 -13.61
N GLY A 43 35.63 0.18 -12.74
CA GLY A 43 35.91 0.32 -11.31
C GLY A 43 37.38 0.65 -11.01
N GLN A 44 38.32 0.02 -11.71
CA GLN A 44 39.76 0.33 -11.59
C GLN A 44 40.09 1.75 -12.04
N GLU A 45 39.44 2.24 -13.11
CA GLU A 45 39.59 3.61 -13.56
C GLU A 45 39.05 4.61 -12.53
N MET A 46 37.86 4.36 -11.99
CA MET A 46 37.29 5.17 -10.91
C MET A 46 38.24 5.25 -9.71
N LEU A 47 38.81 4.10 -9.29
CA LEU A 47 39.78 4.07 -8.18
C LEU A 47 41.06 4.86 -8.50
N ARG A 48 41.53 4.87 -9.75
CA ARG A 48 42.67 5.69 -10.17
C ARG A 48 42.34 7.18 -10.08
N ILE A 49 41.18 7.61 -10.56
CA ILE A 49 40.69 9.00 -10.42
C ILE A 49 40.60 9.39 -8.94
N PHE A 50 40.00 8.52 -8.11
CA PHE A 50 39.95 8.72 -6.66
C PHE A 50 41.33 8.74 -6.01
N LYS A 51 42.40 8.21 -6.59
CA LYS A 51 43.75 8.32 -6.01
C LYS A 51 44.46 9.60 -6.47
N SER A 52 44.38 9.94 -7.75
CA SER A 52 45.12 11.06 -8.34
C SER A 52 44.50 12.43 -8.09
N TYR A 53 43.17 12.52 -7.92
CA TYR A 53 42.50 13.82 -7.78
C TYR A 53 42.88 14.51 -6.47
N SER A 54 43.49 15.70 -6.52
CA SER A 54 43.77 16.51 -5.34
C SER A 54 42.50 17.25 -4.90
N SER A 55 41.77 16.69 -3.94
CA SER A 55 40.57 17.33 -3.41
C SER A 55 40.92 18.43 -2.42
N ARG A 56 40.18 19.55 -2.49
CA ARG A 56 40.29 20.67 -1.55
C ARG A 56 39.30 20.57 -0.39
N THR A 57 38.28 19.72 -0.51
CA THR A 57 37.20 19.59 0.47
C THR A 57 36.77 18.14 0.66
N SER A 58 36.41 17.81 1.89
CA SER A 58 35.90 16.52 2.32
C SER A 58 34.78 16.70 3.34
N ILE A 59 33.91 15.70 3.47
CA ILE A 59 32.90 15.66 4.53
C ILE A 59 33.51 15.73 5.94
N LEU A 60 34.79 15.32 6.07
CA LEU A 60 35.51 15.38 7.33
C LEU A 60 35.82 16.82 7.77
N ASP A 61 35.90 17.78 6.84
CA ASP A 61 36.16 19.18 7.17
C ASP A 61 34.98 19.77 7.99
N ASP A 62 33.77 19.25 7.76
CA ASP A 62 32.54 19.65 8.43
C ASP A 62 32.16 18.73 9.61
N PHE A 63 33.06 17.86 10.07
CA PHE A 63 32.74 16.83 11.05
C PHE A 63 32.12 17.40 12.34
N THR A 64 32.66 18.51 12.85
CA THR A 64 32.16 19.18 14.07
C THR A 64 30.73 19.69 13.90
N PHE A 65 30.37 20.16 12.71
CA PHE A 65 29.02 20.60 12.38
C PHE A 65 28.05 19.42 12.41
N TYR A 66 28.39 18.31 11.75
CA TYR A 66 27.53 17.12 11.72
C TYR A 66 27.38 16.48 13.10
N ASP A 67 28.45 16.36 13.87
CA ASP A 67 28.41 15.81 15.24
C ASP A 67 27.50 16.67 16.15
N SER A 68 27.69 18.00 16.13
CA SER A 68 26.87 18.93 16.91
C SER A 68 25.39 18.87 16.50
N ARG A 69 25.11 18.85 15.20
CA ARG A 69 23.74 18.73 14.67
C ARG A 69 23.10 17.40 15.08
N GLN A 70 23.86 16.31 15.07
CA GLN A 70 23.39 14.99 15.52
C GLN A 70 23.03 15.01 17.00
N ARG A 71 23.89 15.54 17.88
CA ARG A 71 23.62 15.67 19.32
C ARG A 71 22.36 16.50 19.56
N ALA A 72 22.23 17.66 18.91
CA ALA A 72 21.05 18.51 19.05
C ALA A 72 19.76 17.80 18.59
N MET A 73 19.79 17.02 17.49
CA MET A 73 18.63 16.23 17.06
C MET A 73 18.25 15.13 18.05
N GLN A 74 19.24 14.48 18.68
CA GLN A 74 19.00 13.45 19.70
C GLN A 74 18.42 14.05 20.97
N GLU A 75 18.97 15.17 21.45
CA GLU A 75 18.43 15.89 22.61
C GLU A 75 16.98 16.34 22.37
N ARG A 76 16.66 16.84 21.17
CA ARG A 76 15.27 17.16 20.81
C ARG A 76 14.38 15.93 20.84
N LYS A 77 14.83 14.78 20.32
CA LYS A 77 14.07 13.52 20.40
C LYS A 77 13.84 13.05 21.84
N MET A 78 14.79 13.28 22.75
CA MET A 78 14.69 12.89 24.16
C MET A 78 13.87 13.88 25.01
N ARG A 79 13.93 15.18 24.67
CA ARG A 79 13.25 16.25 25.40
C ARG A 79 11.84 16.53 24.91
N GLN A 80 11.47 16.05 23.73
CA GLN A 80 10.07 15.99 23.36
C GLN A 80 9.43 14.93 24.27
N PRO A 81 8.49 15.30 25.17
CA PRO A 81 7.45 14.35 25.51
C PRO A 81 6.86 13.89 24.18
N HIS A 82 6.39 12.64 24.10
CA HIS A 82 5.40 12.22 23.10
C HIS A 82 4.55 13.44 22.74
N PRO A 83 4.26 13.74 21.46
CA PRO A 83 3.25 14.73 21.18
C PRO A 83 2.02 14.29 21.98
N MET A 84 1.76 14.96 23.11
CA MET A 84 0.41 15.14 23.58
C MET A 84 -0.22 15.73 22.35
N GLN A 85 -1.08 14.92 21.74
CA GLN A 85 -1.90 15.30 20.62
C GLN A 85 -2.34 16.72 20.90
N GLN A 86 -1.74 17.68 20.21
CA GLN A 86 -2.39 18.96 20.03
C GLN A 86 -3.57 18.55 19.17
N HIS A 87 -4.70 18.31 19.85
CA HIS A 87 -5.99 18.21 19.21
C HIS A 87 -6.04 19.37 18.21
N PRO A 88 -6.12 19.11 16.90
CA PRO A 88 -6.76 20.06 16.04
C PRO A 88 -8.13 20.30 16.67
N GLN A 89 -8.60 21.53 16.66
CA GLN A 89 -9.94 21.89 17.11
C GLN A 89 -10.97 21.33 16.09
N GLN A 90 -11.04 20.00 15.97
CA GLN A 90 -11.87 19.20 15.07
C GLN A 90 -12.18 17.83 15.71
N HIS A 91 -12.75 17.80 16.93
CA HIS A 91 -13.11 16.53 17.59
C HIS A 91 -14.51 16.38 18.23
N PRO A 92 -15.57 17.18 17.93
CA PRO A 92 -16.94 16.76 18.27
C PRO A 92 -17.43 15.62 17.36
N GLN A 93 -17.00 15.57 16.11
CA GLN A 93 -17.67 14.80 15.06
C GLN A 93 -17.34 13.30 15.11
N GLN A 94 -16.09 12.92 15.38
CA GLN A 94 -15.72 11.50 15.53
C GLN A 94 -16.33 10.86 16.78
N GLN A 95 -16.44 11.63 17.88
CA GLN A 95 -17.05 11.15 19.11
C GLN A 95 -18.56 10.94 18.94
N GLN A 96 -19.23 11.86 18.23
CA GLN A 96 -20.64 11.67 17.83
C GLN A 96 -20.82 10.47 16.90
N GLN A 97 -19.89 10.23 15.97
CA GLN A 97 -19.97 9.09 15.05
C GLN A 97 -19.80 7.76 15.79
N GLN A 98 -18.90 7.68 16.77
CA GLN A 98 -18.76 6.51 17.64
C GLN A 98 -19.99 6.28 18.53
N GLN A 99 -20.54 7.34 19.12
CA GLN A 99 -21.77 7.24 19.90
C GLN A 99 -22.96 6.81 19.04
N HIS A 100 -23.06 7.33 17.81
CA HIS A 100 -24.07 6.93 16.84
C HIS A 100 -23.92 5.45 16.46
N TYR A 101 -22.70 4.99 16.23
CA TYR A 101 -22.44 3.59 15.90
C TYR A 101 -22.81 2.65 17.05
N GLN A 102 -22.49 3.02 18.30
CA GLN A 102 -22.90 2.26 19.48
C GLN A 102 -24.42 2.26 19.67
N HIS A 103 -25.09 3.40 19.47
CA HIS A 103 -26.56 3.47 19.52
C HIS A 103 -27.21 2.60 18.45
N GLN A 104 -26.67 2.61 17.24
CA GLN A 104 -27.19 1.78 16.14
C GLN A 104 -27.05 0.29 16.46
N GLN A 105 -25.92 -0.13 17.02
CA GLN A 105 -25.70 -1.51 17.47
C GLN A 105 -26.67 -1.93 18.58
N GLN A 106 -26.91 -1.06 19.58
CA GLN A 106 -27.90 -1.33 20.62
C GLN A 106 -29.32 -1.44 20.05
N HIS A 107 -29.68 -0.60 19.08
CA HIS A 107 -30.98 -0.65 18.45
C HIS A 107 -31.18 -1.95 17.66
N LEU A 108 -30.17 -2.38 16.90
CA LEU A 108 -30.17 -3.67 16.19
C LEU A 108 -30.33 -4.85 17.16
N GLN A 109 -29.64 -4.84 18.30
CA GLN A 109 -29.81 -5.87 19.32
C GLN A 109 -31.21 -5.88 19.92
N GLN A 110 -31.79 -4.70 20.21
CA GLN A 110 -33.16 -4.63 20.73
C GLN A 110 -34.18 -5.16 19.72
N GLN A 111 -34.03 -4.84 18.43
CA GLN A 111 -34.90 -5.40 17.40
C GLN A 111 -34.78 -6.93 17.32
N HIS A 112 -33.55 -7.45 17.33
CA HIS A 112 -33.33 -8.90 17.31
C HIS A 112 -33.91 -9.59 18.54
N HIS A 113 -33.74 -8.99 19.73
CA HIS A 113 -34.34 -9.50 20.96
C HIS A 113 -35.87 -9.49 20.90
N GLN A 114 -36.47 -8.40 20.40
CA GLN A 114 -37.91 -8.31 20.26
C GLN A 114 -38.44 -9.32 19.23
N GLN A 115 -37.69 -9.59 18.17
CA GLN A 115 -38.02 -10.63 17.19
C GLN A 115 -37.95 -12.03 17.81
N GLN A 116 -36.98 -12.31 18.69
CA GLN A 116 -36.95 -13.57 19.43
C GLN A 116 -38.15 -13.72 20.36
N LEU A 117 -38.56 -12.67 21.06
CA LEU A 117 -39.77 -12.69 21.90
C LEU A 117 -41.03 -12.89 21.06
N GLN A 118 -41.11 -12.31 19.86
CA GLN A 118 -42.21 -12.58 18.93
C GLN A 118 -42.20 -14.03 18.46
N GLN A 119 -41.04 -14.58 18.10
CA GLN A 119 -40.90 -15.99 17.72
C GLN A 119 -41.34 -16.92 18.85
N GLN A 120 -40.91 -16.65 20.08
CA GLN A 120 -41.33 -17.40 21.27
C GLN A 120 -42.84 -17.30 21.48
N ARG A 121 -43.42 -16.09 21.43
CA ARG A 121 -44.88 -15.92 21.52
C ARG A 121 -45.64 -16.62 20.40
N THR A 122 -45.16 -16.57 19.17
CA THR A 122 -45.78 -17.31 18.05
C THR A 122 -45.59 -18.81 18.20
N ALA A 123 -44.47 -19.29 18.74
CA ALA A 123 -44.23 -20.71 19.00
C ALA A 123 -45.09 -21.21 20.18
N GLU A 124 -45.31 -20.40 21.21
CA GLU A 124 -46.25 -20.66 22.30
C GLU A 124 -47.70 -20.64 21.80
N MET A 125 -48.05 -19.69 20.93
CA MET A 125 -49.37 -19.63 20.27
C MET A 125 -49.58 -20.84 19.35
N MET A 126 -48.55 -21.26 18.60
CA MET A 126 -48.55 -22.48 17.79
C MET A 126 -48.67 -23.73 18.66
N HIS A 127 -48.03 -23.81 19.83
CA HIS A 127 -48.23 -24.91 20.77
C HIS A 127 -49.65 -24.94 21.34
N GLN A 128 -50.27 -23.79 21.61
CA GLN A 128 -51.68 -23.73 22.05
C GLN A 128 -52.67 -24.06 20.93
N VAL A 129 -52.32 -23.81 19.66
CA VAL A 129 -53.14 -24.15 18.48
C VAL A 129 -52.92 -25.61 18.02
N VAL A 130 -51.71 -26.16 18.19
CA VAL A 130 -51.34 -27.56 17.83
C VAL A 130 -51.66 -28.54 18.98
N GLY A 131 -52.02 -28.06 20.16
CA GLY A 131 -52.66 -28.85 21.23
C GLY A 131 -54.10 -29.30 20.94
N ARG A 132 -54.66 -28.94 19.77
CA ARG A 132 -55.93 -29.45 19.25
C ARG A 132 -55.84 -29.62 17.74
N ARG A 133 -55.19 -30.69 17.27
CA ARG A 133 -55.66 -31.43 16.08
C ARG A 133 -55.00 -32.79 15.97
N ASP A 134 -55.86 -33.78 16.16
CA ASP A 134 -55.79 -35.20 15.88
C ASP A 134 -54.96 -35.58 14.64
N TRP A 135 -54.12 -36.61 14.80
CA TRP A 135 -53.47 -37.33 13.70
C TRP A 135 -54.50 -38.26 13.06
N SER A 136 -55.35 -37.73 12.19
CA SER A 136 -56.14 -38.57 11.31
C SER A 136 -56.59 -37.82 10.07
N THR A 137 -55.86 -38.01 8.96
CA THR A 137 -56.30 -38.19 7.57
C THR A 137 -55.19 -37.75 6.60
N GLY A 138 -54.89 -38.63 5.65
CA GLY A 138 -53.68 -38.61 4.83
C GLY A 138 -53.65 -37.62 3.67
N GLY A 139 -52.52 -37.63 2.95
CA GLY A 139 -52.35 -36.91 1.70
C GLY A 139 -50.89 -36.63 1.35
N GLU A 140 -50.27 -37.58 0.65
CA GLU A 140 -49.28 -37.42 -0.44
C GLU A 140 -48.10 -36.42 -0.32
N VAL A 141 -46.93 -37.01 -0.07
CA VAL A 141 -45.66 -36.90 -0.83
C VAL A 141 -45.49 -35.73 -1.83
N GLY A 142 -44.58 -34.80 -1.49
CA GLY A 142 -43.34 -34.65 -2.24
C GLY A 142 -43.11 -33.40 -3.12
N LYS A 143 -41.95 -32.77 -2.86
CA LYS A 143 -40.88 -32.39 -3.81
C LYS A 143 -40.57 -30.89 -4.04
N ASP A 144 -39.32 -30.60 -3.68
CA ASP A 144 -38.31 -29.83 -4.41
C ASP A 144 -38.37 -28.30 -4.45
N SER A 145 -37.87 -27.74 -3.35
CA SER A 145 -37.18 -26.45 -3.26
C SER A 145 -35.81 -26.50 -3.97
N SER A 146 -35.77 -26.58 -5.31
CA SER A 146 -34.50 -26.49 -6.04
C SER A 146 -34.63 -25.81 -7.40
N LYS A 147 -34.96 -24.51 -7.41
CA LYS A 147 -34.88 -23.64 -8.61
C LYS A 147 -34.56 -22.16 -8.32
N ARG A 148 -33.68 -21.87 -7.35
CA ARG A 148 -33.26 -20.46 -7.11
C ARG A 148 -31.74 -20.25 -7.02
N ALA A 149 -30.93 -21.30 -7.17
CA ALA A 149 -29.48 -21.22 -6.98
C ALA A 149 -28.65 -21.22 -8.29
N GLU A 150 -29.28 -21.30 -9.46
CA GLU A 150 -28.57 -21.55 -10.73
C GLU A 150 -28.65 -20.39 -11.75
N GLN A 151 -28.97 -19.17 -11.29
CA GLN A 151 -29.06 -17.99 -12.17
C GLN A 151 -28.01 -16.90 -11.88
N GLN A 152 -27.04 -17.14 -11.00
CA GLN A 152 -26.03 -16.13 -10.62
C GLN A 152 -24.57 -16.59 -10.81
N ARG A 153 -24.30 -17.56 -11.70
CA ARG A 153 -22.94 -18.04 -12.00
C ARG A 153 -22.48 -17.89 -13.46
N GLU A 154 -23.26 -17.29 -14.35
CA GLU A 154 -22.93 -17.16 -15.80
C GLU A 154 -22.59 -15.73 -16.28
N LEU A 155 -21.89 -14.91 -15.49
CA LEU A 155 -21.32 -13.63 -15.99
C LEU A 155 -19.88 -13.41 -15.54
N GLY A 156 -19.03 -14.42 -15.73
CA GLY A 156 -17.59 -14.28 -15.50
C GLY A 156 -16.77 -15.16 -16.44
N VAL A 157 -15.86 -14.50 -17.17
CA VAL A 157 -14.66 -15.04 -17.83
C VAL A 157 -14.82 -15.56 -19.28
N GLN A 158 -14.41 -14.73 -20.24
CA GLN A 158 -13.61 -15.19 -21.38
C GLN A 158 -12.63 -14.08 -21.82
N GLY A 159 -11.35 -14.43 -21.89
CA GLY A 159 -10.26 -13.57 -22.35
C GLY A 159 -9.60 -14.10 -23.62
N TYR A 160 -9.03 -13.15 -24.38
CA TYR A 160 -7.90 -13.14 -25.33
C TYR A 160 -7.57 -14.37 -26.20
N VAL A 161 -7.51 -14.14 -27.53
CA VAL A 161 -6.38 -14.47 -28.43
C VAL A 161 -6.29 -13.42 -29.57
N GLU A 162 -5.07 -13.02 -29.91
CA GLU A 162 -4.57 -12.12 -31.00
C GLU A 162 -4.86 -12.73 -32.42
N ASP A 163 -4.61 -12.15 -33.60
CA ASP A 163 -3.92 -10.97 -34.13
C ASP A 163 -4.34 -10.81 -35.61
N ASP A 164 -3.71 -9.85 -36.32
CA ASP A 164 -3.45 -9.84 -37.77
C ASP A 164 -4.49 -9.24 -38.76
N ARG A 165 -4.24 -7.96 -39.12
CA ARG A 165 -3.88 -7.47 -40.49
C ARG A 165 -4.56 -6.18 -40.95
N ASN A 166 -3.71 -5.36 -41.59
CA ASN A 166 -4.00 -4.30 -42.57
C ASN A 166 -4.63 -3.02 -41.98
N ASP A 167 -4.25 -1.80 -42.37
CA ASP A 167 -3.29 -1.32 -43.36
C ASP A 167 -3.20 0.21 -43.19
N VAL A 168 -2.02 0.73 -43.49
CA VAL A 168 -1.61 2.06 -44.03
C VAL A 168 -2.22 3.39 -43.56
N ASP A 169 -1.31 4.37 -43.56
CA ASP A 169 -1.44 5.81 -43.84
C ASP A 169 -1.82 6.74 -42.68
N VAL A 170 -1.26 7.94 -42.51
CA VAL A 170 -0.06 8.68 -42.96
C VAL A 170 -0.22 10.06 -42.29
N ALA A 171 0.87 10.63 -41.76
CA ALA A 171 1.09 12.08 -41.50
C ALA A 171 0.05 12.83 -40.61
N GLU A 172 0.30 13.97 -39.99
CA GLU A 172 1.42 14.87 -39.80
C GLU A 172 1.00 15.78 -38.61
N LYS A 173 1.99 16.46 -38.03
CA LYS A 173 1.92 17.82 -37.45
C LYS A 173 1.44 18.09 -36.02
N ASP A 174 2.45 18.48 -35.24
CA ASP A 174 2.60 19.79 -34.58
C ASP A 174 1.68 20.15 -33.40
N GLY A 175 2.29 20.38 -32.24
CA GLY A 175 1.60 20.97 -31.10
C GLY A 175 2.49 21.18 -29.87
N SER A 176 3.36 22.17 -29.96
CA SER A 176 4.14 22.78 -28.88
C SER A 176 3.33 23.06 -27.60
N TRP A 177 3.90 22.78 -26.43
CA TRP A 177 3.48 23.38 -25.16
C TRP A 177 4.72 23.92 -24.45
N GLU A 178 4.86 25.24 -24.45
CA GLU A 178 5.72 25.98 -23.51
C GLU A 178 5.18 25.91 -22.08
#